data_AF-W0DE47-F1
#
_entry.id   AF-W0DE47-F1
#
_cell.length_a   1.000
_cell.length_b   1.000
_cell.length_c   1.000
_cell.angle_alpha   90.00
_cell.angle_beta   90.00
_cell.angle_gamma   90.00
#
_symmetry.space_group_name_H-M   'P 1'
#
loop_
_entity.id
_entity.type
_entity.pdbx_description
1 polymer ?
#
loop_
_entity_poly.entity_id
_entity_poly.type
_entity_poly.pdbx_seq_one_letter_code
_entity_poly.pdbx_strand_id
1 'polypeptide(L)'
;MRWIKGVLRIKDWQKKERARELEQLRARAQALKEEIASLEDRMTELERTIKQAFSFEKLIEYKSLLSKKSELERALGELEKEAEKRKDELKIIYKDIKAVEVVKGKLETEMRRKEFSIEMQRANFFHLIKKFLVFSLIFPLISFDQSALQKKIKAKKEAKVESELKAVSKELEEKLKKLEEERKKLEELKRVEPKKEEIPPDFQKLIAIFNKADPDEAGAIMNNMYPNLAAEILLNLKATQSAAILSAMDSQKAAQVSEIMARKKVQLKKAP
;
A
#
# COMPACT_ATOMS: atom_id res chain seq x y z
N MET A 1 -12.59 0.64 12.52
CA MET A 1 -11.99 1.89 13.03
C MET A 1 -10.46 1.95 12.95
N ARG A 2 -9.70 0.98 13.50
CA ARG A 2 -8.21 1.02 13.52
C ARG A 2 -7.56 1.10 12.12
N TRP A 3 -8.15 0.42 11.14
CA TRP A 3 -7.65 0.41 9.75
C TRP A 3 -7.82 1.78 9.06
N ILE A 4 -8.97 2.45 9.22
CA ILE A 4 -9.22 3.78 8.65
C ILE A 4 -8.24 4.82 9.17
N LYS A 5 -7.94 4.80 10.48
CA LYS A 5 -6.91 5.66 11.08
C LYS A 5 -5.53 5.41 10.47
N GLY A 6 -5.21 4.16 10.15
CA GLY A 6 -3.96 3.81 9.45
C GLY A 6 -3.91 4.37 8.03
N VAL A 7 -4.99 4.24 7.26
CA VAL A 7 -5.09 4.79 5.90
C VAL A 7 -4.94 6.32 5.90
N LEU A 8 -5.63 7.01 6.80
CA LEU A 8 -5.51 8.47 6.93
C LEU A 8 -4.08 8.89 7.27
N ARG A 9 -3.41 8.19 8.19
CA ARG A 9 -2.01 8.48 8.54
C ARG A 9 -1.06 8.32 7.34
N ILE A 10 -1.25 7.28 6.53
CA ILE A 10 -0.44 7.06 5.33
C ILE A 10 -0.69 8.17 4.31
N LYS A 11 -1.95 8.52 4.06
CA LYS A 11 -2.31 9.59 3.12
C LYS A 11 -1.83 10.95 3.59
N ASP A 12 -1.88 11.24 4.89
CA ASP A 12 -1.32 12.45 5.47
C ASP A 12 0.20 12.54 5.32
N TRP A 13 0.90 11.40 5.47
CA TRP A 13 2.32 11.34 5.20
C TRP A 13 2.62 11.59 3.71
N GLN A 14 1.91 10.92 2.80
CA GLN A 14 2.06 11.12 1.35
C GLN A 14 1.79 12.58 0.96
N LYS A 15 0.75 13.19 1.53
CA LYS A 15 0.43 14.61 1.34
C LYS A 15 1.60 15.50 1.75
N LYS A 16 2.19 15.27 2.94
CA LYS A 16 3.32 16.06 3.43
C LYS A 16 4.54 15.90 2.52
N GLU A 17 4.83 14.69 2.07
CA GLU A 17 5.98 14.43 1.23
C GLU A 17 5.82 15.08 -0.16
N ARG A 18 4.67 14.90 -0.81
CA ARG A 18 4.38 15.56 -2.09
C ARG A 18 4.33 17.09 -1.98
N ALA A 19 3.90 17.63 -0.84
CA ALA A 19 3.94 19.07 -0.59
C ALA A 19 5.39 19.59 -0.52
N ARG A 20 6.30 18.87 0.15
CA ARG A 20 7.72 19.21 0.21
C ARG A 20 8.38 19.14 -1.16
N GLU A 21 8.12 18.08 -1.93
CA GLU A 21 8.62 17.97 -3.30
C GLU A 21 8.18 19.15 -4.17
N LEU A 22 6.90 19.54 -4.06
CA LEU A 22 6.36 20.70 -4.77
C LEU A 22 7.02 22.01 -4.34
N GLU A 23 7.27 22.19 -3.04
CA GLU A 23 8.00 23.36 -2.53
C GLU A 23 9.45 23.40 -3.04
N GLN A 24 10.14 22.27 -3.08
CA GLN A 24 11.49 22.17 -3.63
C GLN A 24 11.52 22.51 -5.12
N LEU A 25 10.55 22.02 -5.90
CA LEU A 25 10.42 22.39 -7.31
C LEU A 25 10.17 23.89 -7.47
N ARG A 26 9.26 24.48 -6.68
CA ARG A 26 9.00 25.92 -6.72
C ARG A 26 10.23 26.75 -6.36
N ALA A 27 11.00 26.32 -5.35
CA ALA A 27 12.24 26.98 -4.98
C ALA A 27 13.28 26.92 -6.11
N ARG A 28 13.42 25.78 -6.80
CA ARG A 28 14.28 25.65 -7.98
C ARG A 28 13.82 26.52 -9.14
N ALA A 29 12.52 26.58 -9.41
CA ALA A 29 11.96 27.46 -10.43
C ALA A 29 12.26 28.93 -10.13
N GLN A 30 12.14 29.32 -8.86
CA GLN A 30 12.43 30.68 -8.41
C GLN A 30 13.92 31.01 -8.57
N ALA A 31 14.82 30.10 -8.19
CA ALA A 31 16.26 30.28 -8.39
C ALA A 31 16.62 30.45 -9.89
N LEU A 32 15.98 29.67 -10.78
CA LEU A 32 16.17 29.82 -12.23
C LEU A 32 15.66 31.18 -12.73
N LYS A 33 14.52 31.67 -12.22
CA LYS A 33 14.01 33.01 -12.55
C LYS A 33 14.97 34.11 -12.14
N GLU A 34 15.56 34.00 -10.95
CA GLU A 34 16.57 34.93 -10.45
C GLU A 34 17.86 34.89 -11.30
N GLU A 35 18.31 33.69 -11.70
CA GLU A 35 19.45 33.56 -12.60
C GLU A 35 19.16 34.20 -13.97
N ILE A 36 17.98 33.94 -14.56
CA ILE A 36 17.56 34.55 -15.83
C ILE A 36 17.52 36.08 -15.71
N ALA A 37 16.94 36.62 -14.64
CA ALA A 37 16.91 38.07 -14.41
C ALA A 37 18.33 38.66 -14.32
N SER A 38 19.24 38.01 -13.61
CA SER A 38 20.64 38.46 -13.52
C SER A 38 21.36 38.42 -14.88
N LEU A 39 21.03 37.48 -15.76
CA LEU A 39 21.55 37.42 -17.12
C LEU A 39 20.98 38.53 -17.99
N GLU A 40 19.69 38.84 -17.85
CA GLU A 40 19.04 39.96 -18.55
C GLU A 40 19.67 41.31 -18.18
N ASP A 41 19.97 41.52 -16.90
CA ASP A 41 20.67 42.72 -16.43
C ASP A 41 22.06 42.84 -17.06
N ARG A 42 22.83 41.75 -17.07
CA ARG A 42 24.16 41.70 -17.71
C ARG A 42 24.09 41.93 -19.21
N MET A 43 23.10 41.35 -19.88
CA MET A 43 22.87 41.54 -21.31
C MET A 43 22.52 42.99 -21.62
N THR A 44 21.72 43.63 -20.77
CA THR A 44 21.33 45.04 -20.92
C THR A 44 22.53 45.97 -20.80
N GLU A 45 23.43 45.75 -19.83
CA GLU A 45 24.65 46.55 -19.71
C GLU A 45 25.63 46.30 -20.87
N LEU A 46 25.77 45.05 -21.32
CA LEU A 46 26.55 44.74 -22.52
C LEU A 46 26.00 45.46 -23.76
N GLU A 47 24.68 45.43 -23.96
CA GLU A 47 24.02 46.13 -25.06
C GLU A 47 24.27 47.65 -24.99
N ARG A 48 24.16 48.24 -23.80
CA ARG A 48 24.48 49.66 -23.56
C ARG A 48 25.93 49.98 -23.93
N THR A 49 26.85 49.11 -23.53
CA THR A 49 28.28 49.30 -23.78
C THR A 49 28.62 49.13 -25.26
N ILE A 50 28.00 48.17 -25.95
CA ILE A 50 28.15 47.97 -27.41
C ILE A 50 27.62 49.19 -28.17
N LYS A 51 26.49 49.76 -27.75
CA LYS A 51 25.91 50.98 -28.34
C LYS A 51 26.82 52.20 -28.16
N GLN A 52 27.51 52.31 -27.03
CA GLN A 52 28.46 53.39 -26.76
C GLN A 52 29.77 53.23 -27.55
N ALA A 53 30.32 52.00 -27.55
CA ALA A 53 31.55 51.66 -28.26
C ALA A 53 31.48 50.21 -28.72
N PHE A 54 31.34 50.02 -30.03
CA PHE A 54 31.25 48.70 -30.63
C PHE A 54 32.49 47.85 -30.33
N SER A 55 32.26 46.61 -29.90
CA SER A 55 33.30 45.60 -29.72
C SER A 55 32.76 44.24 -30.15
N PHE A 56 33.51 43.55 -31.02
CA PHE A 56 33.17 42.21 -31.50
C PHE A 56 33.20 41.18 -30.36
N GLU A 57 34.12 41.33 -29.42
CA GLU A 57 34.23 40.47 -28.23
C GLU A 57 32.97 40.56 -27.36
N LYS A 58 32.49 41.79 -27.09
CA LYS A 58 31.24 42.01 -26.34
C LYS A 58 30.01 41.46 -27.06
N LEU A 59 30.00 41.51 -28.39
CA LEU A 59 28.92 40.92 -29.19
C LEU A 59 28.89 39.38 -29.09
N ILE A 60 30.07 38.74 -29.08
CA ILE A 60 30.18 37.29 -28.84
C ILE A 60 29.69 36.94 -27.44
N GLU A 61 30.11 37.70 -26.42
CA GLU A 61 29.64 37.50 -25.03
C GLU A 61 28.11 37.61 -24.94
N TYR A 62 27.53 38.67 -25.54
CA TYR A 62 26.08 38.86 -25.57
C TYR A 62 25.36 37.67 -26.20
N LYS A 63 25.86 37.15 -27.33
CA LYS A 63 25.28 35.97 -28.00
C LYS A 63 25.39 34.71 -27.15
N SER A 64 26.50 34.54 -26.42
CA SER A 64 26.67 33.43 -25.47
C SER A 64 25.66 33.51 -24.32
N LEU A 65 25.45 34.70 -23.75
CA LEU A 65 24.46 34.93 -22.69
C LEU A 65 23.04 34.69 -23.21
N LEU A 66 22.72 35.09 -24.44
CA LEU A 66 21.43 34.82 -25.09
C LEU A 66 21.17 33.31 -25.20
N SER A 67 22.17 32.52 -25.60
CA SER A 67 22.04 31.05 -25.66
C SER A 67 21.78 30.47 -24.27
N LYS A 68 22.57 30.89 -23.27
CA LYS A 68 22.40 30.44 -21.88
C LYS A 68 21.02 30.80 -21.33
N LYS A 69 20.52 32.02 -21.60
CA LYS A 69 19.18 32.45 -21.24
C LYS A 69 18.12 31.51 -21.83
N SER A 70 18.21 31.22 -23.13
CA SER A 70 17.26 30.33 -23.81
C SER A 70 17.27 28.91 -23.22
N GLU A 71 18.43 28.39 -22.82
CA GLU A 71 18.55 27.09 -22.13
C GLU A 71 17.88 27.11 -20.75
N LEU A 72 18.12 28.16 -19.95
CA LEU A 72 17.50 28.32 -18.64
C LEU A 72 15.98 28.51 -18.73
N GLU A 73 15.49 29.24 -19.73
CA GLU A 73 14.05 29.41 -19.98
C GLU A 73 13.38 28.07 -20.33
N ARG A 74 14.04 27.21 -21.12
CA ARG A 74 13.55 25.85 -21.40
C ARG A 74 13.51 25.01 -20.13
N ALA A 75 14.59 25.01 -19.35
CA ALA A 75 14.67 24.28 -18.08
C ALA A 75 13.60 24.76 -17.08
N LEU A 76 13.38 26.07 -17.00
CA LEU A 76 12.32 26.66 -16.19
C LEU A 76 10.94 26.17 -16.62
N GLY A 77 10.66 26.19 -17.93
CA GLY A 77 9.38 25.72 -18.47
C GLY A 77 9.12 24.23 -18.20
N GLU A 78 10.15 23.39 -18.24
CA GLU A 78 10.03 21.97 -17.85
C GLU A 78 9.75 21.80 -16.36
N LEU A 79 10.44 22.58 -15.54
CA LEU A 79 10.31 22.52 -14.08
C LEU A 79 8.93 23.03 -13.62
N GLU A 80 8.41 24.10 -14.23
CA GLU A 80 7.06 24.60 -13.96
C GLU A 80 5.98 23.60 -14.38
N LYS A 81 6.16 22.92 -15.52
CA LYS A 81 5.26 21.82 -15.95
C LYS A 81 5.26 20.68 -14.93
N GLU A 82 6.43 20.28 -14.44
CA GLU A 82 6.53 19.24 -13.42
C GLU A 82 5.90 19.70 -12.09
N ALA A 83 6.11 20.95 -11.69
CA ALA A 83 5.48 21.50 -10.50
C ALA A 83 3.94 21.51 -10.60
N GLU A 84 3.36 21.84 -11.76
CA GLU A 84 1.91 21.81 -11.94
C GLU A 84 1.37 20.37 -11.89
N LYS A 85 2.07 19.39 -12.49
CA LYS A 85 1.72 17.97 -12.35
C LYS A 85 1.71 17.52 -10.88
N ARG A 86 2.76 17.86 -10.12
CA ARG A 86 2.86 17.53 -8.68
C ARG A 86 1.76 18.18 -7.84
N LYS A 87 1.38 19.41 -8.18
CA LYS A 87 0.26 20.11 -7.55
C LYS A 87 -1.07 19.40 -7.84
N ASP A 88 -1.28 18.90 -9.05
CA ASP A 88 -2.48 18.13 -9.37
C ASP A 88 -2.51 16.77 -8.67
N GLU A 89 -1.37 16.06 -8.60
CA GLU A 89 -1.23 14.84 -7.78
C GLU A 89 -1.57 15.12 -6.31
N LEU A 90 -1.08 16.24 -5.76
CA LEU A 90 -1.38 16.66 -4.40
C LEU A 90 -2.88 16.91 -4.20
N LYS A 91 -3.55 17.62 -5.13
CA LYS A 91 -5.01 17.82 -5.07
C LYS A 91 -5.77 16.49 -5.03
N ILE A 92 -5.32 15.48 -5.78
CA ILE A 92 -5.93 14.14 -5.75
C ILE A 92 -5.79 13.51 -4.36
N ILE A 93 -4.60 13.59 -3.74
CA ILE A 93 -4.38 13.08 -2.38
C ILE A 93 -5.31 13.77 -1.36
N TYR A 94 -5.51 15.08 -1.46
CA TYR A 94 -6.45 15.80 -0.59
C TYR A 94 -7.89 15.30 -0.76
N LYS A 95 -8.33 15.04 -1.99
CA LYS A 95 -9.66 14.47 -2.26
C LYS A 95 -9.78 13.07 -1.67
N ASP A 96 -8.74 12.24 -1.77
CA ASP A 96 -8.71 10.89 -1.19
C ASP A 96 -8.84 10.93 0.33
N ILE A 97 -8.08 11.80 1.01
CA ILE A 97 -8.16 11.96 2.47
C ILE A 97 -9.60 12.29 2.87
N LYS A 98 -10.21 13.28 2.19
CA LYS A 98 -11.59 13.69 2.46
C LYS A 98 -12.59 12.56 2.24
N ALA A 99 -12.41 11.75 1.18
CA ALA A 99 -13.26 10.58 0.94
C ALA A 99 -13.15 9.55 2.06
N VAL A 100 -11.93 9.26 2.53
CA VAL A 100 -11.69 8.35 3.66
C VAL A 100 -12.31 8.87 4.96
N GLU A 101 -12.25 10.18 5.21
CA GLU A 101 -12.91 10.82 6.35
C GLU A 101 -14.44 10.67 6.30
N VAL A 102 -15.04 10.83 5.12
CA VAL A 102 -16.49 10.60 4.94
C VAL A 102 -16.86 9.14 5.24
N VAL A 103 -16.08 8.19 4.74
CA VAL A 103 -16.29 6.75 5.02
C VAL A 103 -16.14 6.47 6.52
N LYS A 104 -15.15 7.06 7.18
CA LYS A 104 -14.97 6.98 8.63
C LYS A 104 -16.23 7.43 9.36
N GLY A 105 -16.77 8.59 9.01
CA GLY A 105 -17.98 9.14 9.61
C GLY A 105 -19.19 8.24 9.42
N LYS A 106 -19.42 7.74 8.20
CA LYS A 106 -20.52 6.79 7.93
C LYS A 106 -20.40 5.52 8.79
N LEU A 107 -19.22 4.91 8.82
CA LEU A 107 -18.98 3.70 9.62
C LEU A 107 -19.21 3.95 11.13
N GLU A 108 -18.78 5.09 11.65
CA GLU A 108 -19.03 5.46 13.05
C GLU A 108 -20.53 5.63 13.36
N THR A 109 -21.34 6.11 12.41
CA THR A 109 -22.81 6.17 12.59
C THR A 109 -23.46 4.80 12.55
N GLU A 110 -22.97 3.88 11.71
CA GLU A 110 -23.51 2.52 11.62
C GLU A 110 -23.14 1.68 12.83
N MET A 111 -21.90 1.80 13.35
CA MET A 111 -21.52 1.11 14.58
C MET A 111 -22.36 1.58 15.76
N ARG A 112 -22.59 2.89 15.91
CA ARG A 112 -23.50 3.43 16.94
C ARG A 112 -24.92 2.88 16.81
N ARG A 113 -25.44 2.76 15.58
CA ARG A 113 -26.76 2.15 15.33
C ARG A 113 -26.79 0.68 15.74
N LYS A 114 -25.74 -0.09 15.43
CA LYS A 114 -25.62 -1.51 15.81
C LYS A 114 -25.48 -1.70 17.32
N GLU A 115 -24.66 -0.90 17.98
CA GLU A 115 -24.49 -0.92 19.45
C GLU A 115 -25.84 -0.67 20.13
N PHE A 116 -26.58 0.35 19.71
CA PHE A 116 -27.92 0.63 20.20
C PHE A 116 -28.89 -0.55 19.99
N SER A 117 -28.85 -1.20 18.81
CA SER A 117 -29.70 -2.38 18.57
C SER A 117 -29.34 -3.59 19.43
N ILE A 118 -28.05 -3.80 19.72
CA ILE A 118 -27.57 -4.91 20.56
C ILE A 118 -27.97 -4.65 22.02
N GLU A 119 -27.88 -3.42 22.51
CA GLU A 119 -28.33 -3.03 23.85
C GLU A 119 -29.84 -3.29 24.01
N MET A 120 -30.65 -2.90 23.04
CA MET A 120 -32.08 -3.19 22.99
C MET A 120 -32.38 -4.71 23.02
N GLN A 121 -31.65 -5.50 22.22
CA GLN A 121 -31.82 -6.97 22.22
C GLN A 121 -31.40 -7.61 23.55
N ARG A 122 -30.31 -7.14 24.17
CA ARG A 122 -29.88 -7.62 25.49
C ARG A 122 -30.89 -7.30 26.58
N ALA A 123 -31.47 -6.11 26.58
CA ALA A 123 -32.54 -5.74 27.52
C ALA A 123 -33.74 -6.71 27.40
N ASN A 124 -34.14 -7.03 26.17
CA ASN A 124 -35.21 -8.00 25.91
C ASN A 124 -34.84 -9.44 26.30
N PHE A 125 -33.60 -9.86 26.07
CA PHE A 125 -33.10 -11.20 26.41
C PHE A 125 -32.97 -11.42 27.92
N PHE A 126 -32.51 -10.42 28.68
CA PHE A 126 -32.48 -10.49 30.15
C PHE A 126 -33.87 -10.65 30.75
N HIS A 127 -34.89 -10.04 30.13
CA HIS A 127 -36.27 -10.24 30.54
C HIS A 127 -36.74 -11.69 30.33
N LEU A 128 -36.23 -12.38 29.30
CA LEU A 128 -36.58 -13.77 28.97
C LEU A 128 -35.83 -14.79 29.85
N ILE A 129 -34.52 -14.61 30.11
CA ILE A 129 -33.76 -15.51 30.99
C ILE A 129 -34.31 -15.53 32.42
N LYS A 130 -34.71 -14.37 32.96
CA LYS A 130 -35.35 -14.31 34.29
C LYS A 130 -36.58 -15.21 34.38
N LYS A 131 -37.28 -15.47 33.28
CA LYS A 131 -38.44 -16.39 33.24
C LYS A 131 -38.04 -17.86 33.18
N PHE A 132 -36.90 -18.21 32.58
CA PHE A 132 -36.48 -19.60 32.31
C PHE A 132 -35.59 -20.23 33.40
N LEU A 133 -34.79 -19.42 34.12
CA LEU A 133 -33.89 -19.91 35.18
C LEU A 133 -34.63 -20.53 36.38
N VAL A 134 -35.93 -20.25 36.50
CA VAL A 134 -36.82 -20.90 37.49
C VAL A 134 -37.05 -22.40 37.18
N PHE A 135 -36.75 -22.86 35.95
CA PHE A 135 -37.21 -24.17 35.46
C PHE A 135 -36.15 -25.30 35.44
N SER A 136 -34.86 -25.02 35.63
CA SER A 136 -33.76 -25.96 35.27
C SER A 136 -32.99 -26.60 36.44
N LEU A 137 -33.51 -26.58 37.68
CA LEU A 137 -32.81 -27.05 38.89
C LEU A 137 -32.95 -28.55 39.21
N ILE A 138 -33.10 -29.45 38.21
CA ILE A 138 -33.32 -30.89 38.47
C ILE A 138 -32.39 -31.76 37.60
N PHE A 139 -31.44 -32.46 38.27
CA PHE A 139 -30.65 -33.67 37.90
C PHE A 139 -29.21 -33.58 37.30
N PRO A 140 -28.22 -34.32 37.87
CA PRO A 140 -26.93 -34.59 37.23
C PRO A 140 -26.43 -36.08 37.20
N LEU A 141 -25.57 -36.35 36.21
CA LEU A 141 -24.32 -37.19 36.15
C LEU A 141 -24.32 -38.72 36.33
N ILE A 142 -23.67 -39.45 35.39
CA ILE A 142 -22.79 -40.63 35.64
C ILE A 142 -21.64 -40.69 34.60
N SER A 143 -20.43 -41.06 35.03
CA SER A 143 -19.26 -41.44 34.20
C SER A 143 -18.56 -42.66 34.85
N PHE A 144 -17.97 -43.59 34.07
CA PHE A 144 -17.09 -44.67 34.59
C PHE A 144 -16.01 -45.13 33.58
N ASP A 145 -14.92 -45.67 34.14
CA ASP A 145 -13.50 -45.74 33.70
C ASP A 145 -13.06 -47.14 33.12
N GLN A 146 -11.95 -47.24 32.37
CA GLN A 146 -11.55 -48.39 31.52
C GLN A 146 -10.39 -49.29 32.06
N SER A 147 -10.39 -50.59 31.68
CA SER A 147 -9.54 -51.67 32.25
C SER A 147 -8.27 -52.08 31.44
N ALA A 148 -7.44 -52.93 32.07
CA ALA A 148 -6.06 -53.34 31.74
C ALA A 148 -5.76 -53.86 30.32
N LEU A 149 -6.77 -54.20 29.50
CA LEU A 149 -6.57 -54.53 28.07
C LEU A 149 -6.03 -53.34 27.27
N GLN A 150 -6.36 -52.11 27.68
CA GLN A 150 -5.83 -50.90 27.03
C GLN A 150 -4.31 -50.76 27.19
N LYS A 151 -3.74 -51.18 28.32
CA LYS A 151 -2.30 -51.00 28.59
C LYS A 151 -1.42 -51.81 27.63
N LYS A 152 -1.80 -53.05 27.28
CA LYS A 152 -1.03 -53.88 26.32
C LYS A 152 -1.17 -53.41 24.86
N ILE A 153 -2.35 -52.90 24.49
CA ILE A 153 -2.57 -52.28 23.18
C ILE A 153 -1.75 -50.99 23.04
N LYS A 154 -1.62 -50.22 24.12
CA LYS A 154 -0.83 -48.98 24.17
C LYS A 154 0.66 -49.24 23.95
N ALA A 155 1.25 -50.22 24.64
CA ALA A 155 2.68 -50.54 24.52
C ALA A 155 3.10 -50.97 23.10
N LYS A 156 2.28 -51.78 22.41
CA LYS A 156 2.56 -52.17 21.00
C LYS A 156 2.40 -51.00 20.03
N LYS A 157 1.46 -50.09 20.28
CA LYS A 157 1.30 -48.86 19.49
C LYS A 157 2.48 -47.92 19.71
N GLU A 158 2.93 -47.74 20.94
CA GLU A 158 4.06 -46.87 21.30
C GLU A 158 5.36 -47.30 20.61
N ALA A 159 5.68 -48.61 20.61
CA ALA A 159 6.87 -49.12 19.93
C ALA A 159 6.83 -48.93 18.40
N LYS A 160 5.65 -49.10 17.78
CA LYS A 160 5.48 -48.88 16.33
C LYS A 160 5.59 -47.39 15.99
N VAL A 161 4.94 -46.53 16.78
CA VAL A 161 5.01 -45.07 16.67
C VAL A 161 6.46 -44.58 16.85
N GLU A 162 7.23 -45.14 17.78
CA GLU A 162 8.63 -44.74 17.97
C GLU A 162 9.51 -45.09 16.75
N SER A 163 9.25 -46.23 16.10
CA SER A 163 9.95 -46.62 14.87
C SER A 163 9.59 -45.73 13.67
N GLU A 164 8.30 -45.38 13.53
CA GLU A 164 7.80 -44.48 12.50
C GLU A 164 8.30 -43.05 12.74
N LEU A 165 8.33 -42.58 13.99
CA LEU A 165 8.90 -41.29 14.36
C LEU A 165 10.40 -41.20 14.05
N LYS A 166 11.16 -42.27 14.28
CA LYS A 166 12.59 -42.31 13.92
C LYS A 166 12.79 -42.24 12.40
N ALA A 167 11.99 -42.97 11.62
CA ALA A 167 12.05 -42.89 10.16
C ALA A 167 11.67 -41.50 9.64
N VAL A 168 10.56 -40.93 10.13
CA VAL A 168 10.08 -39.60 9.77
C VAL A 168 11.06 -38.51 10.21
N SER A 169 11.70 -38.65 11.38
CA SER A 169 12.72 -37.70 11.86
C SER A 169 13.94 -37.63 10.95
N LYS A 170 14.43 -38.78 10.46
CA LYS A 170 15.53 -38.83 9.49
C LYS A 170 15.15 -38.21 8.15
N GLU A 171 13.94 -38.49 7.67
CA GLU A 171 13.43 -37.90 6.43
C GLU A 171 13.25 -36.37 6.56
N LEU A 172 12.81 -35.90 7.74
CA LEU A 172 12.70 -34.48 8.05
C LEU A 172 14.07 -33.81 8.14
N GLU A 173 15.07 -34.43 8.77
CA GLU A 173 16.44 -33.89 8.81
C GLU A 173 17.03 -33.77 7.40
N GLU A 174 16.81 -34.76 6.53
CA GLU A 174 17.29 -34.72 5.15
C GLU A 174 16.57 -33.65 4.34
N LYS A 175 15.26 -33.49 4.52
CA LYS A 175 14.47 -32.41 3.92
C LYS A 175 14.86 -31.03 4.45
N LEU A 176 15.18 -30.91 5.73
CA LEU A 176 15.65 -29.66 6.34
C LEU A 176 17.02 -29.25 5.79
N LYS A 177 17.95 -30.19 5.62
CA LYS A 177 19.25 -29.91 4.96
C LYS A 177 19.06 -29.42 3.53
N LYS A 178 18.21 -30.08 2.75
CA LYS A 178 17.88 -29.64 1.37
C LYS A 178 17.23 -28.26 1.35
N LEU A 179 16.32 -27.99 2.30
CA LEU A 179 15.69 -26.67 2.46
C LEU A 179 16.67 -25.57 2.88
N GLU A 180 17.65 -25.88 3.73
CA GLU A 180 18.70 -24.94 4.12
C GLU A 180 19.64 -24.62 2.96
N GLU A 181 20.01 -25.62 2.15
CA GLU A 181 20.80 -25.43 0.94
C GLU A 181 20.04 -24.61 -0.11
N GLU A 182 18.74 -24.89 -0.31
CA GLU A 182 17.88 -24.07 -1.17
C GLU A 182 17.71 -22.65 -0.62
N ARG A 183 17.60 -22.48 0.70
CA ARG A 183 17.56 -21.14 1.33
C ARG A 183 18.84 -20.37 1.12
N LYS A 184 20.01 -21.01 1.30
CA LYS A 184 21.31 -20.36 1.04
C LYS A 184 21.42 -19.94 -0.42
N LYS A 185 21.03 -20.81 -1.37
CA LYS A 185 20.97 -20.47 -2.79
C LYS A 185 20.00 -19.31 -3.07
N LEU A 186 18.84 -19.28 -2.41
CA LEU A 186 17.87 -18.17 -2.53
C LEU A 186 18.37 -16.87 -1.88
N GLU A 187 19.14 -16.92 -0.79
CA GLU A 187 19.76 -15.75 -0.17
C GLU A 187 20.90 -15.17 -1.01
N GLU A 188 21.67 -16.03 -1.68
CA GLU A 188 22.71 -15.61 -2.63
C GLU A 188 22.09 -14.94 -3.87
N LEU A 189 20.98 -15.48 -4.40
CA LEU A 189 20.23 -14.86 -5.50
C LEU A 189 19.58 -13.52 -5.09
N LYS A 190 19.13 -13.39 -3.83
CA LYS A 190 18.56 -12.13 -3.30
C LYS A 190 19.58 -11.01 -3.09
N ARG A 191 20.88 -11.32 -3.01
CA ARG A 191 21.94 -10.30 -2.87
C ARG A 191 22.24 -9.56 -4.18
N VAL A 192 21.79 -10.08 -5.32
CA VAL A 192 22.09 -9.54 -6.66
C VAL A 192 20.92 -8.74 -7.26
N GLU A 193 19.69 -8.89 -6.75
CA GLU A 193 18.55 -8.06 -7.20
C GLU A 193 18.56 -6.68 -6.51
N PRO A 194 18.29 -5.58 -7.23
CA PRO A 194 18.10 -4.28 -6.63
C PRO A 194 16.95 -4.37 -5.62
N LYS A 195 17.18 -3.82 -4.41
CA LYS A 195 16.24 -3.77 -3.29
C LYS A 195 14.80 -3.61 -3.79
N LYS A 196 13.99 -4.68 -3.71
CA LYS A 196 12.52 -4.55 -3.70
C LYS A 196 12.23 -3.50 -2.63
N GLU A 197 11.60 -2.40 -3.03
CA GLU A 197 11.05 -1.42 -2.10
C GLU A 197 10.29 -2.22 -1.03
N GLU A 198 10.81 -2.22 0.20
CA GLU A 198 10.21 -2.96 1.28
C GLU A 198 8.80 -2.42 1.45
N ILE A 199 7.81 -3.21 1.02
CA ILE A 199 6.40 -2.88 1.16
C ILE A 199 6.19 -2.51 2.63
N PRO A 200 5.79 -1.26 2.93
CA PRO A 200 5.72 -0.78 4.31
C PRO A 200 4.92 -1.77 5.17
N PRO A 201 5.33 -2.04 6.42
CA PRO A 201 4.68 -3.04 7.27
C PRO A 201 3.18 -2.79 7.48
N ASP A 202 2.72 -1.56 7.30
CA ASP A 202 1.30 -1.21 7.34
C ASP A 202 0.54 -1.55 6.04
N PHE A 203 1.20 -1.51 4.87
CA PHE A 203 0.61 -1.96 3.61
C PHE A 203 0.49 -3.49 3.58
N GLN A 204 1.44 -4.21 4.17
CA GLN A 204 1.35 -5.66 4.36
C GLN A 204 0.12 -6.06 5.19
N LYS A 205 -0.21 -5.29 6.24
CA LYS A 205 -1.44 -5.50 7.03
C LYS A 205 -2.69 -5.27 6.20
N LEU A 206 -2.68 -4.27 5.30
CA LEU A 206 -3.80 -4.00 4.41
C LEU A 206 -4.03 -5.15 3.43
N ILE A 207 -2.96 -5.65 2.81
CA ILE A 207 -2.99 -6.86 1.96
C ILE A 207 -3.57 -8.05 2.75
N ALA A 208 -3.14 -8.24 3.99
CA ALA A 208 -3.63 -9.33 4.84
C ALA A 208 -5.13 -9.21 5.16
N ILE A 209 -5.67 -7.99 5.30
CA ILE A 209 -7.10 -7.74 5.50
C ILE A 209 -7.88 -8.10 4.23
N PHE A 210 -7.49 -7.58 3.07
CA PHE A 210 -8.19 -7.88 1.81
C PHE A 210 -8.06 -9.34 1.35
N ASN A 211 -6.99 -10.03 1.74
CA ASN A 211 -6.85 -11.48 1.54
C ASN A 211 -7.86 -12.32 2.35
N LYS A 212 -8.46 -11.75 3.40
CA LYS A 212 -9.45 -12.40 4.26
C LYS A 212 -10.84 -11.77 4.16
N ALA A 213 -10.96 -10.65 3.47
CA ALA A 213 -12.23 -9.96 3.29
C ALA A 213 -13.14 -10.76 2.35
N ASP A 214 -14.44 -10.59 2.54
CA ASP A 214 -15.41 -11.12 1.59
C ASP A 214 -15.23 -10.43 0.22
N PRO A 215 -15.23 -11.17 -0.90
CA PRO A 215 -15.00 -10.60 -2.23
C PRO A 215 -15.99 -9.51 -2.62
N ASP A 216 -17.25 -9.62 -2.21
CA ASP A 216 -18.29 -8.65 -2.58
C ASP A 216 -18.13 -7.34 -1.80
N GLU A 217 -17.86 -7.44 -0.50
CA GLU A 217 -17.54 -6.27 0.33
C GLU A 217 -16.25 -5.60 -0.12
N ALA A 218 -15.21 -6.38 -0.43
CA ALA A 218 -13.95 -5.87 -0.93
C ALA A 218 -14.13 -5.21 -2.31
N GLY A 219 -14.92 -5.79 -3.20
CA GLY A 219 -15.25 -5.23 -4.53
C GLY A 219 -15.93 -3.87 -4.39
N ALA A 220 -16.95 -3.76 -3.53
CA ALA A 220 -17.63 -2.50 -3.25
C ALA A 220 -16.69 -1.43 -2.65
N ILE A 221 -15.75 -1.83 -1.79
CA ILE A 221 -14.71 -0.94 -1.27
C ILE A 221 -13.76 -0.49 -2.40
N MET A 222 -13.34 -1.40 -3.28
CA MET A 222 -12.45 -1.12 -4.40
C MET A 222 -13.10 -0.19 -5.44
N ASN A 223 -14.41 -0.28 -5.65
CA ASN A 223 -15.14 0.62 -6.58
C ASN A 223 -15.02 2.09 -6.17
N ASN A 224 -14.99 2.34 -4.86
CA ASN A 224 -14.82 3.66 -4.27
C ASN A 224 -13.34 4.05 -4.07
N MET A 225 -12.41 3.15 -4.42
CA MET A 225 -10.97 3.38 -4.32
C MET A 225 -10.40 3.93 -5.63
N TYR A 226 -9.28 4.67 -5.53
CA TYR A 226 -8.59 5.15 -6.72
C TYR A 226 -8.01 3.97 -7.53
N PRO A 227 -8.17 3.94 -8.88
CA PRO A 227 -7.79 2.79 -9.70
C PRO A 227 -6.33 2.33 -9.54
N ASN A 228 -5.37 3.26 -9.42
CA ASN A 228 -3.96 2.92 -9.21
C ASN A 228 -3.71 2.20 -7.87
N LEU A 229 -4.41 2.60 -6.80
CA LEU A 229 -4.25 1.99 -5.48
C LEU A 229 -4.93 0.62 -5.42
N ALA A 230 -6.13 0.51 -6.01
CA ALA A 230 -6.80 -0.78 -6.16
C ALA A 230 -5.92 -1.77 -6.94
N ALA A 231 -5.35 -1.34 -8.07
CA ALA A 231 -4.42 -2.16 -8.86
C ALA A 231 -3.19 -2.61 -8.05
N GLU A 232 -2.62 -1.71 -7.24
CA GLU A 232 -1.46 -2.02 -6.41
C GLU A 232 -1.78 -3.02 -5.30
N ILE A 233 -2.95 -2.89 -4.65
CA ILE A 233 -3.40 -3.86 -3.65
C ILE A 233 -3.66 -5.22 -4.32
N LEU A 234 -4.43 -5.24 -5.42
CA LEU A 234 -4.78 -6.47 -6.14
C LEU A 234 -3.55 -7.22 -6.68
N LEU A 235 -2.53 -6.51 -7.18
CA LEU A 235 -1.26 -7.11 -7.61
C LEU A 235 -0.50 -7.82 -6.48
N ASN A 236 -0.73 -7.40 -5.23
CA ASN A 236 -0.09 -7.97 -4.05
C ASN A 236 -0.99 -8.97 -3.29
N LEU A 237 -2.22 -9.22 -3.76
CA LEU A 237 -3.10 -10.26 -3.21
C LEU A 237 -2.83 -11.63 -3.85
N LYS A 238 -3.39 -12.68 -3.25
CA LYS A 238 -3.45 -13.99 -3.91
C LYS A 238 -4.27 -13.88 -5.20
N ALA A 239 -3.81 -14.53 -6.27
CA ALA A 239 -4.43 -14.44 -7.59
C ALA A 239 -5.94 -14.79 -7.58
N THR A 240 -6.34 -15.81 -6.82
CA THR A 240 -7.74 -16.22 -6.67
C THR A 240 -8.59 -15.12 -6.00
N GLN A 241 -8.10 -14.56 -4.90
CA GLN A 241 -8.78 -13.47 -4.19
C GLN A 241 -8.84 -12.21 -5.05
N SER A 242 -7.74 -11.87 -5.73
CA SER A 242 -7.71 -10.73 -6.64
C SER A 242 -8.72 -10.86 -7.77
N ALA A 243 -8.87 -12.05 -8.35
CA ALA A 243 -9.84 -12.32 -9.40
C ALA A 243 -11.28 -12.24 -8.88
N ALA A 244 -11.54 -12.82 -7.70
CA ALA A 244 -12.86 -12.77 -7.07
C ALA A 244 -13.30 -11.33 -6.76
N ILE A 245 -12.40 -10.53 -6.16
CA ILE A 245 -12.66 -9.11 -5.88
C ILE A 245 -12.88 -8.33 -7.18
N LEU A 246 -12.04 -8.55 -8.20
CA LEU A 246 -12.18 -7.86 -9.49
C LEU A 246 -13.50 -8.21 -10.21
N SER A 247 -14.01 -9.43 -10.02
CA SER A 247 -15.32 -9.85 -10.52
C SER A 247 -16.49 -9.22 -9.77
N ALA A 248 -16.30 -8.86 -8.50
CA ALA A 248 -17.30 -8.18 -7.66
C ALA A 248 -17.25 -6.64 -7.80
N MET A 249 -16.30 -6.11 -8.57
CA MET A 249 -16.20 -4.69 -8.88
C MET A 249 -17.16 -4.28 -10.00
N ASP A 250 -17.42 -2.98 -10.10
CA ASP A 250 -18.15 -2.41 -11.23
C ASP A 250 -17.36 -2.62 -12.52
N SER A 251 -18.03 -3.05 -13.59
CA SER A 251 -17.38 -3.48 -14.85
C SER A 251 -16.42 -2.43 -15.44
N GLN A 252 -16.79 -1.15 -15.44
CA GLN A 252 -15.95 -0.06 -15.92
C GLN A 252 -14.71 0.15 -15.03
N LYS A 253 -14.86 -0.01 -13.72
CA LYS A 253 -13.77 0.17 -12.75
C LYS A 253 -12.82 -1.00 -12.77
N ALA A 254 -13.34 -2.23 -12.85
CA ALA A 254 -12.58 -3.45 -13.01
C ALA A 254 -11.70 -3.42 -14.26
N ALA A 255 -12.24 -2.91 -15.38
CA ALA A 255 -11.49 -2.73 -16.62
C ALA A 255 -10.32 -1.75 -16.46
N GLN A 256 -10.57 -0.56 -15.88
CA GLN A 256 -9.52 0.44 -15.62
C GLN A 256 -8.42 -0.09 -14.71
N VAL A 257 -8.80 -0.77 -13.63
CA VAL A 257 -7.86 -1.38 -12.68
C VAL A 257 -7.04 -2.47 -13.36
N SER A 258 -7.67 -3.32 -14.16
CA SER A 258 -6.99 -4.37 -14.94
C SER A 258 -5.95 -3.82 -15.91
N GLU A 259 -6.27 -2.71 -16.60
CA GLU A 259 -5.33 -2.05 -17.50
C GLU A 259 -4.09 -1.54 -16.75
N ILE A 260 -4.29 -0.90 -15.59
CA ILE A 260 -3.19 -0.43 -14.75
C ILE A 260 -2.34 -1.60 -14.24
N MET A 261 -2.98 -2.69 -13.81
CA MET A 261 -2.28 -3.91 -13.38
C MET A 261 -1.41 -4.47 -14.52
N ALA A 262 -1.93 -4.52 -15.75
CA ALA A 262 -1.19 -4.99 -16.91
C ALA A 262 0.03 -4.11 -17.21
N ARG A 263 -0.14 -2.77 -17.22
CA ARG A 263 0.96 -1.82 -17.45
C ARG A 263 2.05 -1.94 -16.39
N LYS A 264 1.68 -1.99 -15.10
CA LYS A 264 2.63 -2.17 -13.99
C LYS A 264 3.37 -3.51 -14.05
N LYS A 265 2.68 -4.59 -14.43
CA LYS A 265 3.30 -5.93 -14.58
C LYS A 265 4.32 -5.99 -15.72
N VAL A 266 4.09 -5.24 -16.81
CA VAL A 266 5.07 -5.09 -17.91
C VAL A 266 6.29 -4.30 -17.47
N GLN A 267 6.12 -3.25 -16.67
CA GLN A 267 7.24 -2.46 -16.12
C GLN A 267 8.10 -3.29 -15.14
N LEU A 268 7.47 -4.10 -14.28
CA LEU A 268 8.18 -5.01 -13.38
C LEU A 268 8.99 -6.10 -14.12
N LYS A 269 8.58 -6.49 -15.33
CA LYS A 269 9.33 -7.44 -16.18
C LYS A 269 10.45 -6.81 -17.00
N LYS A 270 10.45 -5.48 -17.17
CA LYS A 270 11.44 -4.72 -17.93
C LYS A 270 12.49 -4.04 -17.05
N ALA A 271 12.35 -4.12 -15.73
CA ALA A 271 13.39 -3.73 -14.80
C ALA A 271 14.54 -4.77 -14.88
N PRO A 272 15.79 -4.34 -15.12
CA PRO A 272 16.94 -5.24 -15.19
C PRO A 272 17.25 -5.93 -13.86
#